data_AF-A0A7J6C424-F1
#
_entry.id   AF-A0A7J6C424-F1
#
_cell.length_a   1.000
_cell.length_b   1.000
_cell.length_c   1.000
_cell.angle_alpha   90.00
_cell.angle_beta   90.00
_cell.angle_gamma   90.00
#
_symmetry.space_group_name_H-M   'P 1'
#
loop_
_entity.id
_entity.type
_entity.pdbx_description
1 polymer ?
#
loop_
_entity_poly.entity_id
_entity_poly.type
_entity_poly.pdbx_seq_one_letter_code
_entity_poly.pdbx_strand_id
1 'polypeptide(L)'
;MWALIEWTEIEASLDIVKRKDILQSVVHEGDVVDVKYEDESSPALILKMNENKDKLLKRLNRMESERRQKEECKLPEKRAIKRKIIFSPENTPSSSPDQVQIKRFKKRLLTDLELLPNRSANKHAVQTSLTSAACSAALQPANSSHLSSSGLDHVEIHKKLNMAKDTFQACGRGGTSWSAMIKDLAVAVFGRSMLATHSLSGKIGNANKESQAKPPLDPTKVELIIDTVSKKFPETPRKFLRAALREKLNDEHKLLSRHHKKDTVTLQH
;
A
#
# COMPACT_ATOMS: atom_id res chain seq x y z
N MET A 1 10.67 -33.09 -7.80
CA MET A 1 9.80 -31.94 -7.46
C MET A 1 10.62 -30.88 -6.73
N TRP A 2 10.40 -29.61 -7.06
CA TRP A 2 11.09 -28.44 -6.52
C TRP A 2 10.07 -27.49 -5.90
N ALA A 3 10.51 -26.71 -4.92
CA ALA A 3 9.69 -25.68 -4.28
C ALA A 3 10.42 -24.34 -4.37
N LEU A 4 9.70 -23.30 -4.79
CA LEU A 4 10.11 -21.91 -4.59
C LEU A 4 9.70 -21.52 -3.18
N ILE A 5 10.66 -21.08 -2.39
CA ILE A 5 10.48 -20.72 -0.98
C ILE A 5 10.89 -19.26 -0.72
N GLU A 6 10.39 -18.72 0.38
CA GLU A 6 10.83 -17.47 0.96
C GLU A 6 11.29 -17.72 2.39
N TRP A 7 12.55 -17.44 2.70
CA TRP A 7 13.10 -17.58 4.04
C TRP A 7 12.41 -16.59 4.98
N THR A 8 12.03 -17.04 6.17
CA THR A 8 11.31 -16.20 7.15
C THR A 8 12.25 -15.46 8.12
N GLU A 9 13.56 -15.64 7.96
CA GLU A 9 14.58 -14.98 8.77
C GLU A 9 14.71 -13.47 8.48
N ILE A 10 15.59 -12.80 9.24
CA ILE A 10 15.75 -11.34 9.34
C ILE A 10 15.83 -10.64 7.97
N GLU A 11 16.36 -11.31 6.95
CA GLU A 11 16.32 -10.86 5.56
C GLU A 11 15.58 -11.87 4.68
N ALA A 12 14.31 -11.57 4.39
CA ALA A 12 13.46 -12.43 3.57
C ALA A 12 14.05 -12.58 2.16
N SER A 13 14.78 -13.69 1.94
CA SER A 13 15.39 -14.05 0.67
C SER A 13 14.60 -15.17 -0.01
N LEU A 14 14.66 -15.22 -1.34
CA LEU A 14 13.93 -16.19 -2.14
C LEU A 14 14.90 -17.26 -2.63
N ASP A 15 14.49 -18.52 -2.60
CA ASP A 15 15.32 -19.62 -3.06
C ASP A 15 14.50 -20.78 -3.64
N ILE A 16 15.16 -21.71 -4.34
CA ILE A 16 14.55 -22.90 -4.94
C ILE A 16 15.19 -24.15 -4.35
N VAL A 17 14.39 -24.89 -3.59
CA VAL A 17 14.85 -26.07 -2.85
C VAL A 17 14.22 -27.36 -3.39
N LYS A 18 14.92 -28.49 -3.27
CA LYS A 18 14.40 -29.79 -3.66
C LYS A 18 13.42 -30.29 -2.60
N ARG A 19 12.39 -31.02 -3.03
CA ARG A 19 11.39 -31.61 -2.12
C ARG A 19 11.99 -32.43 -0.97
N LYS A 20 13.08 -33.15 -1.24
CA LYS A 20 13.76 -34.01 -0.25
C LYS A 20 14.42 -33.26 0.91
N ASP A 21 14.66 -31.96 0.74
CA ASP A 21 15.31 -31.14 1.75
C ASP A 21 14.27 -30.45 2.66
N ILE A 22 12.97 -30.61 2.35
CA ILE A 22 11.86 -30.16 3.20
C ILE A 22 11.54 -31.26 4.22
N LEU A 23 11.59 -30.94 5.50
CA LEU A 23 11.47 -31.94 6.58
C LEU A 23 10.03 -32.45 6.80
N GLN A 24 9.04 -31.87 6.11
CA GLN A 24 7.63 -32.21 6.26
C GLN A 24 7.09 -33.08 5.11
N SER A 25 6.33 -34.12 5.45
CA SER A 25 5.83 -35.13 4.52
C SER A 25 4.71 -34.62 3.59
N VAL A 26 3.76 -33.86 4.14
CA VAL A 26 2.66 -33.22 3.42
C VAL A 26 2.85 -31.72 3.49
N VAL A 27 2.90 -31.07 2.33
CA VAL A 27 3.15 -29.62 2.24
C VAL A 27 2.32 -29.04 1.12
N HIS A 28 1.74 -27.88 1.40
CA HIS A 28 0.95 -27.10 0.47
C HIS A 28 1.57 -25.71 0.25
N GLU A 29 1.10 -25.04 -0.79
CA GLU A 29 1.50 -23.65 -1.05
C GLU A 29 0.91 -22.74 0.03
N GLY A 30 1.76 -21.93 0.66
CA GLY A 30 1.41 -21.08 1.80
C GLY A 30 1.83 -21.63 3.17
N ASP A 31 2.31 -22.87 3.24
CA ASP A 31 2.79 -23.46 4.50
C ASP A 31 4.19 -22.95 4.85
N VAL A 32 4.43 -22.70 6.14
CA VAL A 32 5.78 -22.46 6.67
C VAL A 32 6.34 -23.81 7.12
N VAL A 33 7.47 -24.19 6.54
CA VAL A 33 8.09 -25.49 6.75
C VAL A 33 9.57 -25.34 7.09
N ASP A 34 10.11 -26.28 7.86
CA ASP A 34 11.54 -26.33 8.10
C ASP A 34 12.25 -26.99 6.92
N VAL A 35 13.23 -26.27 6.39
CA VAL A 35 14.05 -26.70 5.26
C VAL A 35 15.46 -26.97 5.77
N LYS A 36 15.97 -28.16 5.47
CA LYS A 36 17.32 -28.56 5.83
C LYS A 36 18.33 -27.84 4.93
N TYR A 37 19.31 -27.19 5.55
CA TYR A 37 20.42 -26.54 4.89
C TYR A 37 21.71 -26.91 5.62
N GLU A 38 22.59 -27.65 4.93
CA GLU A 38 23.85 -28.16 5.52
C GLU A 38 23.59 -28.93 6.83
N ASP A 39 24.05 -28.39 7.97
CA ASP A 39 23.93 -28.97 9.30
C ASP A 39 22.77 -28.37 10.13
N GLU A 40 22.02 -27.42 9.57
CA GLU A 40 20.97 -26.69 10.24
C GLU A 40 19.62 -26.81 9.50
N SER A 41 18.56 -26.31 10.15
CA SER A 41 17.24 -26.22 9.55
C SER A 41 16.64 -24.86 9.83
N SER A 42 16.14 -24.21 8.79
CA SER A 42 15.56 -22.87 8.89
C SER A 42 14.11 -22.86 8.39
N PRO A 43 13.25 -22.03 9.00
CA PRO A 43 11.86 -21.92 8.61
C PRO A 43 11.71 -21.12 7.30
N ALA A 44 10.99 -21.69 6.33
CA ALA A 44 10.71 -21.06 5.05
C ALA A 44 9.25 -21.22 4.62
N LEU A 45 8.71 -20.19 3.98
CA LEU A 45 7.37 -20.19 3.40
C LEU A 45 7.39 -20.81 2.01
N ILE A 46 6.52 -21.80 1.75
CA ILE A 46 6.36 -22.40 0.43
C ILE A 46 5.52 -21.46 -0.43
N LEU A 47 6.12 -20.89 -1.48
CA LEU A 47 5.41 -20.01 -2.40
C LEU A 47 4.75 -20.77 -3.56
N LYS A 48 5.48 -21.74 -4.15
CA LYS A 48 5.00 -22.51 -5.30
C LYS A 48 5.76 -23.82 -5.42
N MET A 49 5.06 -24.90 -5.75
CA MET A 49 5.70 -26.19 -6.07
C MET A 49 5.59 -26.50 -7.56
N ASN A 50 6.66 -27.05 -8.15
CA ASN A 50 6.66 -27.48 -9.53
C ASN A 50 7.68 -28.61 -9.78
N GLU A 51 7.42 -29.45 -10.77
CA GLU A 51 8.39 -30.46 -11.22
C GLU A 51 9.50 -29.84 -12.07
N ASN A 52 9.16 -28.79 -12.82
CA ASN A 52 10.10 -28.11 -13.72
C ASN A 52 10.81 -26.97 -12.98
N LYS A 53 12.13 -27.15 -12.73
CA LYS A 53 12.99 -26.17 -12.08
C LYS A 53 13.09 -24.85 -12.85
N ASP A 54 13.14 -24.89 -14.18
CA ASP A 54 13.31 -23.70 -15.01
C ASP A 54 12.09 -22.78 -14.95
N LYS A 55 10.89 -23.35 -14.81
CA LYS A 55 9.66 -22.56 -14.58
C LYS A 55 9.72 -21.81 -13.25
N LEU A 56 10.25 -22.45 -12.20
CA LEU A 56 10.45 -21.80 -10.90
C LEU A 56 11.55 -20.74 -10.97
N LEU A 57 12.65 -21.00 -11.67
CA LEU A 57 13.75 -20.06 -11.85
C LEU A 57 13.32 -18.79 -12.59
N LYS A 58 12.54 -18.94 -13.68
CA LYS A 58 11.94 -17.79 -14.38
C LYS A 58 11.04 -16.97 -13.44
N ARG A 59 10.31 -17.63 -12.54
CA ARG A 59 9.44 -16.96 -11.57
C ARG A 59 10.23 -16.27 -10.46
N LEU A 60 11.30 -16.89 -9.95
CA LEU A 60 12.24 -16.31 -9.00
C LEU A 60 12.83 -15.01 -9.55
N ASN A 61 13.42 -15.05 -10.75
CA ASN A 61 14.02 -13.89 -11.39
C ASN A 61 13.01 -12.74 -11.59
N ARG A 62 11.76 -13.08 -11.96
CA ARG A 62 10.69 -12.09 -12.05
C ARG A 62 10.41 -11.45 -10.69
N MET A 63 10.25 -12.25 -9.64
CA MET A 63 9.99 -11.74 -8.28
C MET A 63 11.15 -10.86 -7.75
N GLU A 64 12.40 -11.26 -7.97
CA GLU A 64 13.56 -10.45 -7.61
C GLU A 64 13.57 -9.12 -8.38
N SER A 65 13.27 -9.13 -9.69
CA SER A 65 13.20 -7.91 -10.48
C SER A 65 12.10 -6.96 -9.98
N GLU A 66 10.95 -7.49 -9.57
CA GLU A 66 9.85 -6.73 -8.97
C GLU A 66 10.25 -6.14 -7.59
N ARG A 67 11.03 -6.88 -6.78
CA ARG A 67 11.60 -6.36 -5.52
C ARG A 67 12.59 -5.23 -5.76
N ARG A 68 13.54 -5.40 -6.69
CA ARG A 68 14.50 -4.37 -7.06
C ARG A 68 13.82 -3.10 -7.56
N GLN A 69 12.82 -3.22 -8.43
CA GLN A 69 12.03 -2.08 -8.89
C GLN A 69 11.30 -1.36 -7.74
N LYS A 70 10.72 -2.11 -6.80
CA LYS A 70 10.08 -1.53 -5.61
C LYS A 70 11.07 -0.80 -4.70
N GLU A 71 12.30 -1.31 -4.58
CA GLU A 71 13.36 -0.67 -3.79
C GLU A 71 13.91 0.59 -4.47
N GLU A 72 14.14 0.54 -5.79
CA GLU A 72 14.55 1.70 -6.59
C GLU A 72 13.52 2.82 -6.55
N CYS A 73 12.22 2.49 -6.55
CA CYS A 73 11.15 3.48 -6.38
C CYS A 73 11.10 4.11 -4.98
N LYS A 74 11.72 3.51 -3.94
CA LYS A 74 11.81 4.07 -2.58
C LYS A 74 13.04 4.99 -2.38
N LEU A 75 14.06 4.89 -3.23
CA LEU A 75 15.29 5.69 -3.16
C LEU A 75 15.16 7.20 -3.48
N PRO A 76 14.24 7.71 -4.32
CA PRO A 76 14.11 9.16 -4.53
C PRO A 76 13.60 9.92 -3.29
N GLU A 77 12.98 9.24 -2.32
CA GLU A 77 12.45 9.89 -1.11
C GLU A 77 13.54 10.18 -0.06
N LYS A 78 14.57 9.34 0.06
CA LYS A 78 15.67 9.53 1.04
C LYS A 78 16.71 10.55 0.60
N ARG A 79 16.90 10.80 -0.71
CA ARG A 79 17.81 11.84 -1.22
C ARG A 79 17.28 13.26 -1.08
N ALA A 80 15.96 13.43 -0.95
CA ALA A 80 15.33 14.73 -0.70
C ALA A 80 15.57 15.23 0.74
N ILE A 81 15.80 14.33 1.70
CA ILE A 81 15.99 14.69 3.11
C ILE A 81 17.46 15.10 3.38
N LYS A 82 18.43 14.46 2.73
CA LYS A 82 19.86 14.75 2.97
C LYS A 82 20.34 16.07 2.32
N ARG A 83 19.66 16.57 1.29
CA ARG A 83 19.98 17.86 0.64
C ARG A 83 19.44 19.10 1.39
N LYS A 84 18.65 18.93 2.46
CA LYS A 84 18.20 20.05 3.31
C LYS A 84 19.22 20.48 4.38
N ILE A 85 20.34 19.78 4.55
CA ILE A 85 21.30 20.08 5.62
C ILE A 85 22.52 20.87 5.12
N ILE A 86 22.80 20.91 3.81
CA ILE A 86 24.11 21.39 3.29
C ILE A 86 24.02 22.73 2.56
N PHE A 87 22.84 23.32 2.33
CA PHE A 87 22.76 24.59 1.61
C PHE A 87 21.72 25.55 2.21
N SER A 88 22.14 26.23 3.28
CA SER A 88 21.59 27.55 3.64
C SER A 88 22.76 28.53 3.71
N PRO A 89 22.86 29.49 2.79
CA PRO A 89 23.75 30.64 2.95
C PRO A 89 23.05 31.74 3.78
N GLU A 90 23.81 32.22 4.77
CA GLU A 90 23.81 33.52 5.49
C GLU A 90 22.52 34.33 5.74
N ASN A 91 22.34 34.71 7.01
CA ASN A 91 22.33 36.12 7.40
C ASN A 91 22.80 36.31 8.86
N THR A 92 23.42 37.48 9.06
CA THR A 92 24.33 37.99 10.10
C THR A 92 23.75 38.23 11.51
N PRO A 93 24.60 38.56 12.51
CA PRO A 93 24.32 38.34 13.93
C PRO A 93 23.70 39.56 14.63
N SER A 94 22.78 39.30 15.56
CA SER A 94 22.27 40.31 16.50
C SER A 94 21.97 39.66 17.86
N SER A 95 22.66 40.17 18.86
CA SER A 95 22.56 40.02 20.31
C SER A 95 21.25 39.48 20.90
N SER A 96 21.30 38.35 21.63
CA SER A 96 20.94 38.28 23.07
C SER A 96 21.33 36.92 23.68
N PRO A 97 21.67 36.84 24.99
CA PRO A 97 22.14 35.61 25.62
C PRO A 97 20.99 34.93 26.37
N ASP A 98 20.25 34.05 25.70
CA ASP A 98 19.45 33.05 26.40
C ASP A 98 19.00 31.97 25.41
N GLN A 99 19.69 30.82 25.41
CA GLN A 99 19.13 29.49 25.11
C GLN A 99 20.23 28.41 25.05
N VAL A 100 20.75 28.05 26.22
CA VAL A 100 21.49 26.79 26.44
C VAL A 100 20.59 25.84 27.22
N GLN A 101 19.59 25.22 26.58
CA GLN A 101 18.84 24.11 27.22
C GLN A 101 18.33 23.00 26.26
N ILE A 102 18.24 23.18 24.94
CA ILE A 102 17.52 22.20 24.08
C ILE A 102 18.46 21.36 23.20
N LYS A 103 19.58 20.87 23.76
CA LYS A 103 20.46 19.88 23.10
C LYS A 103 20.80 18.65 23.94
N ARG A 104 20.14 18.44 25.08
CA ARG A 104 20.46 17.31 25.99
C ARG A 104 19.42 16.20 26.12
N PHE A 105 18.28 16.26 25.43
CA PHE A 105 17.19 15.29 25.69
C PHE A 105 17.08 14.10 24.70
N LYS A 106 17.88 14.05 23.62
CA LYS A 106 17.77 12.98 22.61
C LYS A 106 18.82 11.86 22.69
N LYS A 107 19.59 11.79 23.77
CA LYS A 107 20.65 10.78 23.95
C LYS A 107 20.43 9.84 25.13
N ARG A 108 19.17 9.61 25.53
CA ARG A 108 18.83 8.81 26.71
C ARG A 108 17.66 7.82 26.54
N LEU A 109 17.34 7.43 25.30
CA LEU A 109 16.29 6.42 25.02
C LEU A 109 16.79 5.24 24.18
N LEU A 110 18.12 5.05 24.08
CA LEU A 110 18.69 4.02 23.20
C LEU A 110 19.65 3.05 23.91
N THR A 111 19.51 2.86 25.23
CA THR A 111 20.50 2.05 25.98
C THR A 111 19.98 1.01 26.97
N ASP A 112 18.68 0.77 27.15
CA ASP A 112 18.23 -0.06 28.29
C ASP A 112 17.22 -1.19 27.98
N LEU A 113 17.19 -1.78 26.77
CA LEU A 113 16.33 -2.96 26.55
C LEU A 113 16.97 -4.01 25.61
N GLU A 114 18.16 -4.46 25.98
CA GLU A 114 18.65 -5.79 25.63
C GLU A 114 19.46 -6.33 26.81
N LEU A 115 18.91 -7.30 27.54
CA LEU A 115 19.60 -8.40 28.22
C LEU A 115 18.55 -9.34 28.85
N LEU A 116 18.40 -10.53 28.25
CA LEU A 116 17.57 -11.67 28.68
C LEU A 116 18.13 -12.32 29.98
N PRO A 117 17.44 -13.27 30.67
CA PRO A 117 17.38 -14.68 30.23
C PRO A 117 16.11 -15.51 30.59
N ASN A 118 16.08 -16.69 29.96
CA ASN A 118 15.08 -17.76 29.88
C ASN A 118 14.87 -18.65 31.15
N ARG A 119 13.84 -19.53 31.01
CA ARG A 119 13.56 -20.87 31.64
C ARG A 119 12.64 -20.87 32.88
N SER A 120 11.73 -21.83 33.13
CA SER A 120 11.29 -23.05 32.43
C SER A 120 10.14 -23.73 33.24
N ALA A 121 9.19 -24.36 32.52
CA ALA A 121 8.44 -25.60 32.80
C ALA A 121 7.52 -25.83 34.03
N ASN A 122 6.29 -26.29 33.69
CA ASN A 122 5.53 -27.50 34.12
C ASN A 122 4.07 -27.16 34.51
N LYS A 123 3.04 -27.56 33.75
CA LYS A 123 2.42 -28.90 33.49
C LYS A 123 1.34 -29.30 34.53
N HIS A 124 0.29 -29.90 33.96
CA HIS A 124 -0.89 -30.58 34.53
C HIS A 124 -2.11 -29.70 34.84
N ALA A 125 -3.37 -30.09 34.68
CA ALA A 125 -4.17 -30.95 33.79
C ALA A 125 -5.56 -31.12 34.50
N VAL A 126 -6.58 -31.58 33.77
CA VAL A 126 -7.82 -32.26 34.25
C VAL A 126 -9.03 -31.32 34.59
N GLN A 127 -10.01 -31.19 33.67
CA GLN A 127 -11.38 -31.80 33.63
C GLN A 127 -12.41 -31.04 34.52
N THR A 128 -13.73 -30.90 34.30
CA THR A 128 -14.77 -31.61 33.49
C THR A 128 -16.12 -30.85 33.56
N SER A 129 -17.03 -31.15 32.61
CA SER A 129 -18.53 -31.13 32.65
C SER A 129 -19.30 -29.80 32.80
N LEU A 130 -20.09 -29.36 31.80
CA LEU A 130 -21.48 -29.75 31.41
C LEU A 130 -22.58 -29.29 32.38
N THR A 131 -23.48 -28.41 31.93
CA THR A 131 -24.96 -28.59 32.00
C THR A 131 -25.69 -27.61 31.07
N SER A 132 -26.81 -28.10 30.56
CA SER A 132 -27.76 -27.57 29.57
C SER A 132 -28.83 -26.65 30.18
N ALA A 133 -29.44 -25.77 29.39
CA ALA A 133 -30.90 -25.63 29.32
C ALA A 133 -31.31 -24.74 28.13
N ALA A 134 -32.36 -25.19 27.42
CA ALA A 134 -33.02 -24.51 26.33
C ALA A 134 -34.26 -23.75 26.83
N CYS A 135 -34.68 -22.70 26.12
CA CYS A 135 -36.11 -22.41 25.87
C CYS A 135 -36.34 -21.26 24.85
N SER A 136 -36.91 -21.66 23.71
CA SER A 136 -37.98 -21.09 22.89
C SER A 136 -38.30 -19.58 22.86
N ALA A 137 -38.32 -19.08 21.61
CA ALA A 137 -39.40 -18.36 20.91
C ALA A 137 -40.01 -17.07 21.46
N ALA A 138 -39.96 -15.98 20.66
CA ALA A 138 -41.12 -15.13 20.37
C ALA A 138 -40.84 -14.18 19.18
N LEU A 139 -41.91 -13.89 18.45
CA LEU A 139 -42.01 -13.20 17.16
C LEU A 139 -42.29 -11.68 17.34
N GLN A 140 -41.62 -10.88 16.51
CA GLN A 140 -42.02 -9.61 15.89
C GLN A 140 -42.18 -8.31 16.75
N PRO A 141 -42.61 -7.15 16.17
CA PRO A 141 -41.70 -6.08 15.74
C PRO A 141 -42.12 -4.70 16.31
N ALA A 142 -41.21 -3.75 16.41
CA ALA A 142 -41.62 -2.35 16.50
C ALA A 142 -40.49 -1.39 16.12
N ASN A 143 -40.84 -0.52 15.18
CA ASN A 143 -40.15 0.72 14.88
C ASN A 143 -39.79 1.47 16.17
N SER A 144 -38.52 1.82 16.31
CA SER A 144 -38.14 3.03 17.01
C SER A 144 -36.89 3.58 16.36
N SER A 145 -37.11 4.70 15.69
CA SER A 145 -36.15 5.64 15.14
C SER A 145 -34.92 5.80 16.03
N HIS A 146 -33.82 5.17 15.63
CA HIS A 146 -32.49 5.52 16.10
C HIS A 146 -31.84 6.40 15.04
N LEU A 147 -31.71 7.69 15.36
CA LEU A 147 -30.96 8.69 14.60
C LEU A 147 -29.48 8.28 14.56
N SER A 148 -29.12 7.48 13.56
CA SER A 148 -27.73 7.26 13.16
C SER A 148 -27.33 8.33 12.15
N SER A 149 -27.01 9.50 12.67
CA SER A 149 -26.24 10.52 11.95
C SER A 149 -24.86 9.94 11.59
N SER A 150 -24.64 9.61 10.31
CA SER A 150 -23.33 9.67 9.61
C SER A 150 -23.33 8.93 8.27
N GLY A 151 -24.28 9.23 7.38
CA GLY A 151 -24.23 8.72 6.01
C GLY A 151 -24.84 9.74 5.08
N LEU A 152 -24.02 10.49 4.34
CA LEU A 152 -24.53 11.07 3.10
C LEU A 152 -24.89 9.87 2.22
N ASP A 153 -26.18 9.61 2.05
CA ASP A 153 -26.66 8.50 1.27
C ASP A 153 -25.91 8.46 -0.06
N HIS A 154 -25.46 7.27 -0.45
CA HIS A 154 -24.74 7.00 -1.70
C HIS A 154 -25.43 7.63 -2.94
N VAL A 155 -26.71 7.97 -2.79
CA VAL A 155 -27.56 8.66 -3.75
C VAL A 155 -27.20 10.14 -3.97
N GLU A 156 -26.81 10.86 -2.93
CA GLU A 156 -26.53 12.30 -3.04
C GLU A 156 -25.10 12.58 -3.55
N ILE A 157 -24.16 11.69 -3.20
CA ILE A 157 -22.74 11.83 -3.58
C ILE A 157 -22.58 11.74 -5.11
N HIS A 158 -23.25 10.78 -5.76
CA HIS A 158 -23.15 10.61 -7.21
C HIS A 158 -23.78 11.78 -7.97
N LYS A 159 -24.85 12.40 -7.41
CA LYS A 159 -25.47 13.60 -7.97
C LYS A 159 -24.52 14.80 -7.92
N LYS A 160 -23.80 14.99 -6.81
CA LYS A 160 -22.78 16.05 -6.66
C LYS A 160 -21.55 15.81 -7.54
N LEU A 161 -21.21 14.55 -7.81
CA LEU A 161 -20.14 14.16 -8.74
C LEU A 161 -20.57 14.11 -10.21
N ASN A 162 -21.85 14.36 -10.50
CA ASN A 162 -22.46 14.21 -11.83
C ASN A 162 -22.19 12.84 -12.48
N MET A 163 -22.33 11.76 -11.70
CA MET A 163 -22.12 10.38 -12.16
C MET A 163 -23.35 9.51 -11.90
N ALA A 164 -23.53 8.46 -12.70
CA ALA A 164 -24.60 7.48 -12.49
C ALA A 164 -24.34 6.61 -11.25
N LYS A 165 -25.42 6.21 -10.57
CA LYS A 165 -25.37 5.34 -9.38
C LYS A 165 -24.65 4.02 -9.65
N ASP A 166 -24.90 3.41 -10.80
CA ASP A 166 -24.32 2.10 -11.16
C ASP A 166 -22.80 2.20 -11.38
N THR A 167 -22.34 3.30 -11.99
CA THR A 167 -20.93 3.62 -12.17
C THR A 167 -20.24 3.80 -10.81
N PHE A 168 -20.91 4.50 -9.89
CA PHE A 168 -20.38 4.71 -8.56
C PHE A 168 -20.25 3.41 -7.75
N GLN A 169 -21.23 2.52 -7.87
CA GLN A 169 -21.16 1.17 -7.30
C GLN A 169 -20.13 0.28 -8.00
N ALA A 170 -19.77 0.59 -9.26
CA ALA A 170 -18.72 -0.10 -9.99
C ALA A 170 -17.32 0.22 -9.52
N CYS A 171 -17.10 1.43 -9.02
CA CYS A 171 -15.81 1.86 -8.52
C CYS A 171 -15.38 0.98 -7.32
N GLY A 172 -14.19 0.38 -7.43
CA GLY A 172 -13.67 -0.52 -6.40
C GLY A 172 -14.15 -1.97 -6.46
N ARG A 173 -14.96 -2.37 -7.47
CA ARG A 173 -15.36 -3.79 -7.66
C ARG A 173 -14.18 -4.72 -7.96
N GLY A 174 -13.04 -4.19 -8.44
CA GLY A 174 -11.84 -4.96 -8.79
C GLY A 174 -10.84 -5.17 -7.65
N GLY A 175 -11.09 -4.66 -6.44
CA GLY A 175 -10.23 -4.86 -5.29
C GLY A 175 -10.62 -4.01 -4.09
N THR A 176 -10.50 -4.58 -2.88
CA THR A 176 -10.82 -3.97 -1.57
C THR A 176 -9.94 -2.79 -1.17
N SER A 177 -9.12 -2.26 -2.09
CA SER A 177 -8.17 -1.19 -1.79
C SER A 177 -8.78 0.19 -2.06
N TRP A 178 -8.59 1.11 -1.11
CA TRP A 178 -8.91 2.53 -1.28
C TRP A 178 -8.24 3.14 -2.52
N SER A 179 -7.07 2.62 -2.91
CA SER A 179 -6.30 3.05 -4.08
C SER A 179 -7.00 2.73 -5.40
N ALA A 180 -7.60 1.54 -5.53
CA ALA A 180 -8.41 1.21 -6.71
C ALA A 180 -9.66 2.10 -6.77
N MET A 181 -10.36 2.26 -5.64
CA MET A 181 -11.59 3.05 -5.60
C MET A 181 -11.35 4.52 -6.01
N ILE A 182 -10.31 5.18 -5.48
CA ILE A 182 -10.03 6.57 -5.83
C ILE A 182 -9.64 6.73 -7.31
N LYS A 183 -8.91 5.76 -7.87
CA LYS A 183 -8.51 5.77 -9.29
C LYS A 183 -9.73 5.58 -10.20
N ASP A 184 -10.63 4.67 -9.86
CA ASP A 184 -11.87 4.44 -10.60
C ASP A 184 -12.80 5.66 -10.54
N LEU A 185 -12.96 6.25 -9.35
CA LEU A 185 -13.75 7.47 -9.18
C LEU A 185 -13.18 8.63 -9.99
N ALA A 186 -11.86 8.82 -9.98
CA ALA A 186 -11.23 9.86 -10.77
C ALA A 186 -11.51 9.69 -12.27
N VAL A 187 -11.45 8.46 -12.78
CA VAL A 187 -11.78 8.16 -14.18
C VAL A 187 -13.25 8.39 -14.47
N ALA A 188 -14.15 8.01 -13.55
CA ALA A 188 -15.58 8.21 -13.72
C ALA A 188 -16.01 9.69 -13.69
N VAL A 189 -15.35 10.53 -12.88
CA VAL A 189 -15.70 11.95 -12.72
C VAL A 189 -15.11 12.83 -13.82
N PHE A 190 -13.83 12.63 -14.14
CA PHE A 190 -13.09 13.52 -15.04
C PHE A 190 -12.89 12.92 -16.44
N GLY A 191 -12.96 11.59 -16.57
CA GLY A 191 -12.59 10.89 -17.80
C GLY A 191 -11.08 10.81 -18.01
N ARG A 192 -10.64 9.88 -18.87
CA ARG A 192 -9.21 9.62 -19.11
C ARG A 192 -8.49 10.79 -19.81
N SER A 193 -9.17 11.46 -20.74
CA SER A 193 -8.62 12.59 -21.50
C SER A 193 -8.29 13.79 -20.59
N MET A 194 -9.19 14.12 -19.67
CA MET A 194 -8.99 15.21 -18.72
C MET A 194 -7.86 14.88 -17.75
N LEU A 195 -7.81 13.63 -17.24
CA LEU A 195 -6.73 13.18 -16.35
C LEU A 195 -5.34 13.22 -17.01
N ALA A 196 -5.24 12.94 -18.31
CA ALA A 196 -3.95 12.97 -19.02
C ALA A 196 -3.42 14.41 -19.26
N THR A 197 -4.34 15.37 -19.40
CA THR A 197 -4.05 16.76 -19.79
C THR A 197 -4.00 17.73 -18.61
N HIS A 198 -4.70 17.44 -17.51
CA HIS A 198 -4.78 18.30 -16.34
C HIS A 198 -3.79 17.91 -15.25
N SER A 199 -3.63 18.77 -14.25
CA SER A 199 -2.85 18.51 -13.04
C SER A 199 -3.69 18.77 -11.79
N LEU A 200 -3.21 18.31 -10.64
CA LEU A 200 -3.90 18.49 -9.38
C LEU A 200 -3.89 19.93 -8.83
N SER A 201 -2.97 20.79 -9.28
CA SER A 201 -2.79 22.14 -8.72
C SER A 201 -2.46 23.22 -9.75
N GLY A 202 -2.26 22.87 -11.02
CA GLY A 202 -1.81 23.83 -12.05
C GLY A 202 -0.33 24.22 -11.94
N LYS A 203 0.36 23.82 -10.87
CA LYS A 203 1.75 24.19 -10.62
C LYS A 203 2.69 23.33 -11.44
N ILE A 204 3.55 23.98 -12.22
CA ILE A 204 4.70 23.33 -12.85
C ILE A 204 5.60 22.77 -11.75
N GLY A 205 5.87 21.47 -11.80
CA GLY A 205 6.85 20.87 -10.90
C GLY A 205 8.23 21.44 -11.19
N ASN A 206 9.04 21.67 -10.15
CA ASN A 206 10.38 22.25 -10.28
C ASN A 206 11.32 21.44 -11.22
N ALA A 207 10.98 20.19 -11.51
CA ALA A 207 11.69 19.30 -12.44
C ALA A 207 11.37 19.54 -13.93
N ASN A 208 10.26 20.20 -14.26
CA ASN A 208 9.80 20.42 -15.63
C ASN A 208 9.62 21.92 -15.92
N LYS A 209 10.63 22.74 -15.63
CA LYS A 209 10.57 24.21 -15.83
C LYS A 209 10.29 24.62 -17.30
N GLU A 210 10.61 23.74 -18.24
CA GLU A 210 10.40 23.95 -19.69
C GLU A 210 9.04 23.44 -20.21
N SER A 211 8.25 22.73 -19.39
CA SER A 211 6.96 22.19 -19.83
C SER A 211 5.84 23.18 -19.59
N GLN A 212 4.92 23.30 -20.55
CA GLN A 212 3.69 24.09 -20.38
C GLN A 212 2.92 23.64 -19.13
N ALA A 213 2.43 24.61 -18.36
CA ALA A 213 1.61 24.37 -17.17
C ALA A 213 0.31 23.68 -17.56
N LYS A 214 0.07 22.48 -17.01
CA LYS A 214 -1.21 21.78 -17.19
C LYS A 214 -2.30 22.47 -16.39
N PRO A 215 -3.50 22.70 -16.95
CA PRO A 215 -4.61 23.30 -16.22
C PRO A 215 -4.95 22.50 -14.93
N PRO A 216 -5.34 23.16 -13.83
CA PRO A 216 -5.76 22.47 -12.62
C PRO A 216 -7.10 21.75 -12.83
N LEU A 217 -7.26 20.58 -12.22
CA LEU A 217 -8.57 19.96 -12.04
C LEU A 217 -9.46 20.81 -11.12
N ASP A 218 -10.78 20.68 -11.28
CA ASP A 218 -11.75 21.30 -10.40
C ASP A 218 -11.53 20.85 -8.94
N PRO A 219 -11.04 21.75 -8.07
CA PRO A 219 -10.68 21.40 -6.70
C PRO A 219 -11.90 20.92 -5.90
N THR A 220 -13.09 21.41 -6.24
CA THR A 220 -14.36 21.03 -5.58
C THR A 220 -14.64 19.54 -5.79
N LYS A 221 -14.52 19.08 -7.04
CA LYS A 221 -14.71 17.65 -7.38
C LYS A 221 -13.62 16.77 -6.79
N VAL A 222 -12.38 17.26 -6.76
CA VAL A 222 -11.25 16.55 -6.15
C VAL A 222 -11.47 16.34 -4.65
N GLU A 223 -11.85 17.38 -3.90
CA GLU A 223 -12.16 17.24 -2.47
C GLU A 223 -13.33 16.29 -2.23
N LEU A 224 -14.38 16.35 -3.07
CA LEU A 224 -15.54 15.49 -2.97
C LEU A 224 -15.19 14.01 -3.16
N ILE A 225 -14.31 13.68 -4.11
CA ILE A 225 -13.79 12.31 -4.30
C ILE A 225 -13.00 11.87 -3.06
N ILE A 226 -12.09 12.72 -2.56
CA ILE A 226 -11.26 12.41 -1.38
C ILE A 226 -12.16 12.14 -0.18
N ASP A 227 -13.14 12.99 0.08
CA ASP A 227 -14.05 12.87 1.22
C ASP A 227 -14.92 11.61 1.10
N THR A 228 -15.32 11.25 -0.12
CA THR A 228 -16.06 10.01 -0.39
C THR A 228 -15.25 8.77 -0.04
N VAL A 229 -13.98 8.73 -0.46
CA VAL A 229 -13.09 7.60 -0.18
C VAL A 229 -12.69 7.57 1.30
N SER A 230 -12.42 8.72 1.91
CA SER A 230 -12.12 8.82 3.36
C SER A 230 -13.29 8.36 4.22
N LYS A 231 -14.55 8.59 3.81
CA LYS A 231 -15.73 8.05 4.51
C LYS A 231 -15.82 6.54 4.43
N LYS A 232 -15.48 5.94 3.28
CA LYS A 232 -15.47 4.48 3.12
C LYS A 232 -14.26 3.81 3.77
N PHE A 233 -13.13 4.50 3.81
CA PHE A 233 -11.85 4.02 4.33
C PHE A 233 -11.29 5.02 5.34
N PRO A 234 -11.83 5.07 6.57
CA PRO A 234 -11.45 6.05 7.59
C PRO A 234 -9.99 5.93 8.02
N GLU A 235 -9.41 4.73 7.89
CA GLU A 235 -8.00 4.46 8.21
C GLU A 235 -7.02 5.11 7.23
N THR A 236 -7.49 5.57 6.07
CA THR A 236 -6.61 6.12 5.02
C THR A 236 -6.45 7.64 5.14
N PRO A 237 -5.23 8.15 5.38
CA PRO A 237 -5.00 9.59 5.44
C PRO A 237 -5.24 10.27 4.08
N ARG A 238 -5.86 11.46 4.09
CA ARG A 238 -6.12 12.29 2.89
C ARG A 238 -4.86 12.56 2.04
N LYS A 239 -3.67 12.51 2.66
CA LYS A 239 -2.38 12.64 1.97
C LYS A 239 -2.13 11.51 0.97
N PHE A 240 -2.44 10.26 1.34
CA PHE A 240 -2.29 9.10 0.48
C PHE A 240 -3.31 9.10 -0.65
N LEU A 241 -4.54 9.55 -0.38
CA LEU A 241 -5.57 9.75 -1.40
C LEU A 241 -5.12 10.75 -2.48
N ARG A 242 -4.59 11.91 -2.07
CA ARG A 242 -4.02 12.87 -3.03
C ARG A 242 -2.81 12.31 -3.78
N ALA A 243 -1.98 11.48 -3.15
CA ALA A 243 -0.84 10.85 -3.79
C ALA A 243 -1.28 9.85 -4.88
N ALA A 244 -2.25 8.98 -4.60
CA ALA A 244 -2.80 8.04 -5.57
C ALA A 244 -3.46 8.75 -6.75
N LEU A 245 -4.13 9.88 -6.51
CA LEU A 245 -4.68 10.70 -7.58
C LEU A 245 -3.59 11.32 -8.47
N ARG A 246 -2.46 11.78 -7.90
CA ARG A 246 -1.29 12.25 -8.68
C ARG A 246 -0.68 11.13 -9.52
N GLU A 247 -0.54 9.95 -8.94
CA GLU A 247 -0.03 8.77 -9.64
C GLU A 247 -0.91 8.47 -10.86
N LYS A 248 -2.24 8.46 -10.68
CA LYS A 248 -3.20 8.22 -11.76
C LYS A 248 -3.10 9.24 -12.90
N LEU A 249 -2.96 10.53 -12.57
CA LEU A 249 -2.74 11.58 -13.57
C LEU A 249 -1.47 11.34 -14.39
N ASN A 250 -0.38 10.92 -13.73
CA ASN A 250 0.88 10.61 -14.41
C ASN A 250 0.76 9.38 -15.30
N ASP A 251 0.02 8.36 -14.87
CA ASP A 251 -0.20 7.14 -15.66
C ASP A 251 -1.00 7.44 -16.93
N GLU A 252 -2.11 8.18 -16.82
CA GLU A 252 -2.90 8.59 -17.99
C GLU A 252 -2.10 9.48 -18.94
N HIS A 253 -1.26 10.37 -18.41
CA HIS A 253 -0.37 11.17 -19.25
C HIS A 253 0.64 10.31 -20.01
N LYS A 254 1.29 9.34 -19.35
CA LYS A 254 2.21 8.39 -20.00
C LYS A 254 1.51 7.56 -21.06
N LEU A 255 0.28 7.11 -20.79
CA LEU A 255 -0.54 6.37 -21.76
C LEU A 255 -0.84 7.22 -22.99
N LEU A 256 -1.26 8.47 -22.81
CA LEU A 256 -1.56 9.38 -23.91
C LEU A 256 -0.32 9.66 -24.76
N SER A 257 0.85 9.86 -24.15
CA SER A 257 2.12 10.02 -24.89
C SER A 257 2.55 8.77 -25.65
N ARG A 258 2.23 7.56 -25.16
CA ARG A 258 2.50 6.30 -25.88
C ARG A 258 1.61 6.13 -27.10
N HIS A 259 0.35 6.55 -27.03
CA HIS A 259 -0.56 6.50 -28.17
C HIS A 259 -0.15 7.49 -29.27
N HIS A 260 0.23 8.73 -28.92
CA HIS A 260 0.69 9.72 -29.90
C HIS A 260 1.94 9.27 -30.69
N LYS A 261 2.83 8.47 -30.08
CA LYS A 261 4.00 7.91 -30.77
C LYS A 261 3.67 6.82 -31.79
N LYS A 262 2.53 6.12 -31.66
CA LYS A 262 2.12 5.07 -32.61
C LYS A 262 1.47 5.70 -33.85
N ASP A 263 0.72 6.77 -33.67
CA ASP A 263 0.02 7.44 -34.77
C ASP A 263 0.99 8.21 -35.68
N THR A 264 2.11 8.72 -35.14
CA THR A 264 3.16 9.37 -35.95
C THR A 264 3.96 8.38 -36.81
N VAL A 265 4.07 7.12 -36.41
CA VAL A 265 4.79 6.08 -37.17
C VAL A 265 3.96 5.51 -38.31
N THR A 266 2.62 5.64 -38.26
CA THR A 266 1.72 5.04 -39.26
C THR A 266 1.46 5.94 -40.48
N LEU A 267 1.87 7.21 -40.44
CA LEU A 267 1.72 8.18 -41.54
C LEU A 267 3.00 8.35 -42.40
N GLN A 268 4.01 7.47 -42.22
CA GLN A 268 5.25 7.49 -43.00
C GLN A 268 5.43 6.27 -43.91
N HIS A 269 4.35 5.57 -44.26
CA HIS A 269 4.38 4.44 -45.20
C HIS A 269 3.33 4.57 -46.28
#